data_AF-A0A519I9V3-F1
#
_entry.id   AF-A0A519I9V3-F1
#
_cell.length_a   1.000
_cell.length_b   1.000
_cell.length_c   1.000
_cell.angle_alpha   90.00
_cell.angle_beta   90.00
_cell.angle_gamma   90.00
#
_symmetry.space_group_name_H-M   'P 1'
#
loop_
_entity.id
_entity.type
_entity.pdbx_description
1 polymer ?
#
loop_
_entity_poly.entity_id
_entity_poly.type
_entity_poly.pdbx_seq_one_letter_code
_entity_poly.pdbx_strand_id
1 'polypeptide(L)' 'MNTAELQSLIDLAWDNRTALDPVNAPEVRQAVDHVIAELDAGRLRVATRESVGQWTVHQWIKKAV' A
#
# COMPACT_ATOMS: atom_id res chain seq x y z
N MET A 1 -3.81 -11.82 1.49
CA MET A 1 -2.41 -11.44 1.73
C MET A 1 -2.33 -10.85 3.12
N ASN A 2 -1.30 -11.20 3.89
CA ASN A 2 -1.02 -10.50 5.15
C ASN A 2 -0.33 -9.15 4.88
N THR A 3 -0.19 -8.30 5.89
CA THR A 3 0.38 -6.95 5.74
C THR A 3 1.80 -6.94 5.20
N ALA A 4 2.65 -7.91 5.59
CA ALA A 4 4.04 -7.97 5.14
C ALA A 4 4.13 -8.31 3.64
N GLU A 5 3.30 -9.25 3.18
CA GLU A 5 3.19 -9.61 1.76
C GLU A 5 2.72 -8.42 0.92
N LEU A 6 1.67 -7.72 1.37
CA LEU A 6 1.16 -6.51 0.70
C LEU A 6 2.24 -5.44 0.59
N GLN A 7 2.94 -5.17 1.69
CA GLN A 7 4.01 -4.18 1.70
C GLN A 7 5.11 -4.52 0.69
N SER A 8 5.64 -5.75 0.71
CA SER A 8 6.69 -6.17 -0.23
C SER A 8 6.24 -6.08 -1.69
N LEU A 9 5.01 -6.49 -2.00
CA LEU A 9 4.46 -6.43 -3.34
C LEU A 9 4.28 -4.99 -3.83
N ILE A 10 3.72 -4.11 -2.98
CA ILE A 10 3.53 -2.70 -3.31
C ILE A 10 4.87 -1.97 -3.46
N ASP A 11 5.85 -2.26 -2.61
CA ASP A 11 7.19 -1.68 -2.72
C ASP A 11 7.85 -2.07 -4.07
N LEU A 12 7.80 -3.36 -4.44
CA LEU A 12 8.34 -3.83 -5.71
C LEU A 12 7.61 -3.23 -6.92
N ALA A 13 6.28 -3.14 -6.85
CA ALA A 13 5.45 -2.54 -7.89
C ALA A 13 5.77 -1.06 -8.07
N TRP A 14 5.94 -0.31 -6.97
CA TRP A 14 6.26 1.11 -7.01
C TRP A 14 7.62 1.40 -7.65
N ASP A 15 8.63 0.58 -7.32
CA ASP A 15 9.98 0.72 -7.86
C ASP A 15 10.00 0.47 -9.38
N ASN A 16 9.11 -0.40 -9.87
CA ASN A 16 8.95 -0.72 -11.29
C ASN A 16 7.73 -0.04 -11.96
N ARG A 17 7.15 1.00 -11.34
CA ARG A 17 5.86 1.56 -11.77
C ARG A 17 5.82 2.10 -13.20
N THR A 18 6.97 2.45 -13.77
CA THR A 18 7.08 2.92 -15.16
C THR A 18 6.80 1.81 -16.17
N ALA A 19 6.89 0.54 -15.76
CA ALA A 19 6.56 -0.63 -16.56
C ALA A 19 5.13 -1.15 -16.30
N LEU A 20 4.40 -0.55 -15.34
CA LEU A 20 3.04 -0.94 -15.03
C LEU A 20 2.07 -0.27 -16.01
N ASP A 21 1.11 -1.05 -16.49
CA ASP A 21 -0.03 -0.55 -17.24
C ASP A 21 -1.35 -1.17 -16.71
N PRO A 22 -2.52 -0.63 -17.08
CA PRO A 22 -3.79 -1.11 -16.56
C PRO A 22 -4.12 -2.57 -16.88
N VAL A 23 -3.48 -3.19 -17.87
CA VAL A 23 -3.79 -4.55 -18.34
C VAL A 23 -2.82 -5.58 -17.78
N ASN A 24 -1.54 -5.22 -17.63
CA ASN A 24 -0.44 -6.18 -17.47
C ASN A 24 0.05 -6.40 -16.03
N ALA A 25 -0.79 -6.19 -15.01
CA ALA A 25 -0.39 -6.45 -13.62
C ALA A 25 -1.58 -6.83 -12.70
N PRO A 26 -2.26 -7.98 -12.94
CA PRO A 26 -3.46 -8.36 -12.20
C PRO A 26 -3.22 -8.53 -10.69
N GLU A 27 -2.05 -9.06 -10.31
CA GLU A 27 -1.68 -9.24 -8.90
C GLU A 27 -1.43 -7.90 -8.20
N VAL A 28 -0.70 -6.98 -8.84
CA VAL A 28 -0.47 -5.62 -8.32
C VAL A 28 -1.79 -4.87 -8.19
N ARG A 29 -2.67 -4.98 -9.19
CA ARG A 29 -4.02 -4.40 -9.14
C ARG A 29 -4.80 -4.91 -7.93
N GLN A 30 -4.84 -6.23 -7.71
CA GLN A 30 -5.55 -6.81 -6.58
C GLN A 30 -4.97 -6.34 -5.23
N ALA A 31 -3.66 -6.20 -5.13
CA ALA A 31 -3.00 -5.70 -3.93
C ALA A 31 -3.32 -4.23 -3.66
N VAL A 32 -3.27 -3.37 -4.69
CA VAL A 32 -3.66 -1.97 -4.60
C VAL A 32 -5.14 -1.85 -4.21
N ASP A 33 -6.04 -2.54 -4.89
CA ASP A 33 -7.48 -2.53 -4.60
C ASP A 33 -7.77 -2.93 -3.15
N HIS A 34 -7.04 -3.94 -2.65
CA HIS A 34 -7.14 -4.35 -1.25
C HIS A 34 -6.68 -3.24 -0.30
N VAL A 35 -5.53 -2.59 -0.55
CA VAL A 35 -5.05 -1.49 0.29
C VAL A 35 -6.05 -0.33 0.32
N ILE A 36 -6.60 0.04 -0.84
CA ILE A 36 -7.61 1.11 -0.94
C ILE A 36 -8.87 0.74 -0.17
N ALA A 37 -9.36 -0.49 -0.27
CA ALA A 37 -10.52 -0.95 0.49
C ALA A 37 -10.29 -0.95 2.02
N GLU A 38 -9.08 -1.32 2.47
CA GLU A 38 -8.72 -1.27 3.88
C GLU A 38 -8.57 0.17 4.40
N LEU A 39 -8.10 1.10 3.56
CA LEU A 39 -8.06 2.54 3.87
C LEU A 39 -9.46 3.14 3.99
N ASP A 40 -10.35 2.81 3.06
CA ASP A 40 -11.75 3.24 3.05
C ASP A 40 -12.49 2.72 4.30
N ALA A 41 -12.28 1.46 4.65
CA ALA A 41 -12.80 0.88 5.87
C ALA A 41 -12.11 1.38 7.16
N GLY A 42 -11.05 2.19 7.04
CA GLY A 42 -10.29 2.75 8.16
C GLY A 42 -9.45 1.75 8.96
N ARG A 43 -9.27 0.52 8.43
CA ARG A 43 -8.44 -0.55 9.02
C ARG A 43 -6.96 -0.31 8.78
N LEU A 44 -6.61 0.23 7.61
CA LEU A 44 -5.28 0.78 7.33
C LEU A 44 -5.31 2.31 7.45
N ARG A 45 -4.16 2.88 7.81
CA ARG A 45 -3.94 4.34 7.91
C ARG A 45 -2.57 4.68 7.37
N VAL A 46 -2.47 5.76 6.59
CA VAL A 46 -1.19 6.26 6.05
C VAL A 46 -0.20 6.63 7.17
N ALA A 47 -0.68 7.09 8.31
CA ALA A 47 0.14 7.34 9.48
C ALA A 47 -0.57 6.87 10.75
N THR A 48 0.19 6.30 11.68
CA THR A 48 -0.28 5.91 13.01
C THR A 48 0.53 6.61 14.09
N ARG A 49 -0.14 6.98 15.17
CA ARG A 49 0.50 7.66 16.30
C ARG A 49 1.15 6.62 17.21
N GLU A 50 2.44 6.77 17.48
CA GLU A 50 3.16 5.91 18.44
C GLU A 50 3.17 6.51 19.85
N SER A 51 3.31 7.84 19.96
CA SER A 51 3.24 8.57 21.23
C SER A 51 2.85 10.03 21.02
N VAL A 52 2.87 10.86 22.08
CA VAL A 52 2.55 12.29 21.96
C VAL A 52 3.56 12.98 21.04
N GLY A 53 3.07 13.53 19.93
CA GLY A 53 3.92 14.20 18.94
C GLY A 53 4.73 13.27 18.03
N GLN A 54 4.64 11.94 18.21
CA GLN A 54 5.36 10.96 17.38
C GLN A 54 4.38 10.18 16.48
N TRP A 55 4.63 10.26 15.18
CA TRP A 55 3.84 9.61 14.14
C TRP A 55 4.77 8.82 13.23
N THR A 56 4.37 7.59 12.94
CA THR A 56 5.02 6.74 11.95
C THR A 56 4.21 6.76 10.67
N VAL A 57 4.88 7.05 9.56
CA VAL A 57 4.28 7.07 8.22
C VAL A 57 4.52 5.72 7.55
N HIS A 58 3.44 5.05 7.18
CA HIS A 58 3.45 3.80 6.42
C HIS A 58 3.59 4.13 4.94
N GLN A 59 4.83 4.35 4.48
CA GLN A 59 5.10 4.84 3.11
C GLN A 59 4.54 3.91 2.03
N TRP A 60 4.57 2.60 2.24
CA TRP A 60 4.03 1.63 1.29
C TRP A 60 2.53 1.84 1.02
N ILE A 61 1.78 2.30 2.02
CA ILE A 61 0.36 2.64 1.84
C ILE A 61 0.20 3.84 0.90
N LYS A 62 1.11 4.83 0.97
CA LYS A 62 1.10 5.94 -0.01
C LYS A 62 1.50 5.49 -1.40
N LYS A 63 2.44 4.55 -1.53
CA LYS A 63 2.84 3.98 -2.82
C LYS A 63 1.70 3.21 -3.50
N ALA A 64 0.73 2.72 -2.73
CA ALA A 64 -0.48 2.10 -3.26
C ALA A 64 -1.53 3.10 -3.78
N VAL A 65 -1.39 4.40 -3.45
CA VAL A 65 -2.29 5.49 -3.90
C VAL A 65 -1.73 6.16 -5.15
#